data_AF-A0A2V9BXX3-F1
#
_entry.id   AF-A0A2V9BXX3-F1
#
_cell.length_a   1.000
_cell.length_b   1.000
_cell.length_c   1.000
_cell.angle_alpha   90.00
_cell.angle_beta   90.00
_cell.angle_gamma   90.00
#
_symmetry.space_group_name_H-M   'P 1'
#
loop_
_entity.id
_entity.type
_entity.pdbx_description
1 polymer ?
#
loop_
_entity_poly.entity_id
_entity_poly.type
_entity_poly.pdbx_seq_one_letter_code
_entity_poly.pdbx_strand_id
1 'polypeptide(L)' 'METVTQSAVRRSAHPYHIYDAIQQQPDRIAQLLENTGAEIERAAEAAASRRRLVLAGIGSSYHAALIGAHFL' A
#
# COMPACT_ATOMS: atom_id res chain seq x y z
N MET A 1 13.12 -1.00 -26.37
CA MET A 1 12.43 -1.03 -25.07
C MET A 1 10.98 -1.34 -25.36
N GLU A 2 10.61 -2.63 -25.37
CA GLU A 2 9.25 -3.06 -25.68
C GLU A 2 8.35 -2.79 -24.47
N THR A 3 7.35 -1.93 -24.65
CA THR A 3 6.27 -1.76 -23.70
C THR A 3 5.39 -3.01 -23.75
N VAL A 4 5.47 -3.83 -22.70
CA VAL A 4 4.52 -4.93 -22.48
C VAL A 4 3.19 -4.29 -22.07
N THR A 5 2.33 -4.01 -23.04
CA THR A 5 0.91 -3.72 -22.77
C THR A 5 0.28 -5.03 -22.33
N GLN A 6 -0.03 -5.14 -21.03
CA GLN A 6 -0.79 -6.25 -20.49
C GLN A 6 -2.06 -6.43 -21.32
N SER A 7 -2.18 -7.57 -22.01
CA SER A 7 -3.37 -7.91 -22.79
C SER A 7 -4.55 -8.05 -21.83
N ALA A 8 -5.34 -6.98 -21.73
CA ALA A 8 -6.57 -6.98 -20.97
C ALA A 8 -7.57 -7.88 -21.71
N VAL A 9 -7.68 -9.13 -21.28
CA VAL A 9 -8.83 -9.98 -21.60
C VAL A 9 -10.09 -9.15 -21.32
N ARG A 10 -10.80 -8.74 -22.37
CA ARG A 10 -12.06 -7.99 -22.22
C ARG A 10 -13.07 -8.91 -21.55
N ARG A 11 -13.34 -8.67 -20.27
CA ARG A 11 -14.33 -9.42 -19.49
C ARG A 11 -15.74 -9.05 -19.94
N SER A 12 -16.62 -10.04 -20.02
CA SER A 12 -17.98 -9.95 -20.58
C SER A 12 -19.00 -9.22 -19.69
N ALA A 13 -18.62 -8.80 -18.48
CA ALA A 13 -19.45 -8.04 -17.55
C ALA A 13 -18.63 -6.99 -16.79
N HIS A 14 -19.31 -6.00 -16.19
CA HIS A 14 -18.69 -4.91 -15.43
C HIS A 14 -17.72 -5.51 -14.39
N PRO A 15 -16.42 -5.16 -14.45
CA PRO A 15 -15.48 -5.81 -13.56
C PRO A 15 -15.63 -5.25 -12.15
N TYR A 16 -15.87 -6.15 -11.21
CA TYR A 16 -15.89 -5.93 -9.77
C TYR A 16 -14.48 -5.69 -9.20
N HIS A 17 -13.58 -5.00 -9.94
CA HIS A 17 -12.18 -4.84 -9.55
C HIS A 17 -12.00 -4.25 -8.15
N ILE A 18 -12.86 -3.30 -7.77
CA ILE A 18 -12.84 -2.72 -6.43
C ILE A 18 -13.33 -3.73 -5.38
N TYR A 19 -14.38 -4.49 -5.67
CA TYR A 19 -14.85 -5.53 -4.76
C TYR A 19 -13.80 -6.63 -4.59
N ASP A 20 -13.20 -7.11 -5.67
CA ASP A 20 -12.10 -8.08 -5.62
C ASP A 20 -10.92 -7.51 -4.82
N ALA A 21 -10.54 -6.26 -5.06
CA ALA A 21 -9.48 -5.58 -4.31
C ALA A 21 -9.82 -5.48 -2.82
N ILE A 22 -11.08 -5.19 -2.46
CA ILE A 22 -11.55 -5.13 -1.07
C ILE A 22 -11.46 -6.50 -0.40
N GLN A 23 -11.96 -7.55 -1.08
CA GLN A 23 -11.95 -8.93 -0.56
C GLN A 23 -10.53 -9.46 -0.38
N GLN A 24 -9.59 -9.03 -1.23
CA GLN A 24 -8.19 -9.45 -1.16
C GLN A 24 -7.39 -8.74 -0.05
N GLN A 25 -7.92 -7.71 0.61
CA GLN A 25 -7.15 -6.92 1.59
C GLN A 25 -6.58 -7.76 2.75
N PRO A 26 -7.33 -8.68 3.39
CA PRO A 26 -6.79 -9.48 4.50
C PRO A 26 -5.56 -10.29 4.09
N ASP A 27 -5.64 -11.01 2.97
CA ASP A 27 -4.53 -11.81 2.44
C ASP A 27 -3.34 -10.95 2.03
N ARG A 28 -3.60 -9.77 1.44
CA ARG A 28 -2.55 -8.81 1.07
C ARG A 28 -1.81 -8.28 2.30
N ILE A 29 -2.51 -8.04 3.40
CA ILE A 29 -1.89 -7.60 4.66
C ILE A 29 -1.08 -8.74 5.29
N ALA A 30 -1.61 -9.97 5.31
CA ALA A 30 -0.86 -11.13 5.79
C ALA A 30 0.45 -11.31 5.01
N GLN A 31 0.38 -11.28 3.68
CA GLN A 31 1.55 -11.35 2.81
C GLN A 31 2.53 -10.20 3.04
N LEU A 32 2.06 -8.97 3.25
CA LEU A 32 2.92 -7.83 3.56
C LEU A 32 3.70 -8.07 4.86
N LEU A 33 3.02 -8.54 5.91
CA LEU A 33 3.64 -8.76 7.22
C LEU A 33 4.66 -9.91 7.18
N GLU A 34 4.35 -10.99 6.44
CA GLU A 34 5.27 -12.13 6.25
C GLU A 34 6.53 -11.75 5.46
N ASN A 35 6.38 -10.93 4.41
CA ASN A 35 7.46 -10.68 3.45
C ASN A 35 8.24 -9.40 3.69
N THR A 36 7.74 -8.48 4.53
CA THR A 36 8.30 -7.11 4.66
C THR A 36 8.52 -6.71 6.12
N GLY A 37 8.41 -7.65 7.07
CA GLY A 37 8.60 -7.37 8.50
C GLY A 37 9.94 -6.73 8.82
N ALA A 38 11.04 -7.24 8.24
CA ALA A 38 12.37 -6.70 8.47
C ALA A 38 12.54 -5.27 7.92
N GLU A 39 11.97 -4.95 6.77
CA GLU A 39 11.96 -3.59 6.21
C GLU A 39 11.16 -2.63 7.10
N ILE A 40 10.01 -3.08 7.61
CA ILE A 40 9.15 -2.30 8.51
C ILE A 40 9.89 -1.98 9.81
N GLU A 41 10.55 -2.97 10.42
CA GLU A 41 11.36 -2.78 11.63
C GLU A 41 12.49 -1.77 11.39
N ARG A 42 13.25 -1.93 10.31
CA ARG A 42 14.32 -0.97 9.95
C ARG A 42 13.79 0.45 9.74
N ALA A 43 12.62 0.59 9.11
CA ALA A 43 11.99 1.90 8.92
C ALA A 43 11.54 2.50 10.26
N ALA A 44 11.00 1.69 11.17
CA ALA A 44 10.60 2.11 12.51
C ALA A 44 11.79 2.57 13.35
N GLU A 45 12.89 1.82 13.35
CA GLU A 45 14.13 2.22 14.05
C GLU A 45 14.69 3.54 13.49
N ALA A 46 14.72 3.68 12.16
CA ALA A 46 15.17 4.91 11.51
C ALA A 46 14.28 6.10 11.88
N ALA A 47 12.97 5.90 11.99
CA ALA A 47 12.00 6.91 12.40
C ALA A 47 12.12 7.29 13.88
N ALA A 48 12.31 6.32 14.78
CA ALA A 48 12.43 6.52 16.22
C ALA A 48 13.62 7.43 16.61
N SER A 49 14.67 7.44 15.79
CA SER A 49 15.83 8.33 15.98
C SER A 49 15.57 9.82 15.65
N ARG A 50 14.38 10.17 15.15
CA ARG A 50 14.07 11.51 14.64
C ARG A 50 13.12 12.26 15.56
N ARG A 51 13.44 13.53 15.81
CA ARG A 51 12.61 14.44 16.60
C ARG A 51 11.31 14.85 15.89
N ARG A 52 11.26 14.76 14.57
CA ARG A 52 10.11 15.16 13.75
C ARG A 52 10.07 14.36 12.46
N LEU A 53 8.89 13.86 12.12
CA LEU A 53 8.59 13.21 10.84
C LEU A 53 7.68 14.12 10.02
N VAL A 54 7.84 14.10 8.70
CA VAL A 54 6.93 14.77 7.75
C VAL A 54 6.39 13.69 6.84
N LEU A 55 5.08 13.48 6.88
CA LEU A 55 4.37 12.54 6.02
C LEU A 55 3.73 13.30 4.87
N ALA A 56 3.91 12.83 3.65
CA ALA A 56 3.41 13.47 2.44
C ALA A 56 2.71 12.45 1.52
N GLY A 57 1.66 12.89 0.84
CA GLY A 57 0.89 12.09 -0.11
C GLY A 57 -0.20 12.94 -0.76
N ILE A 58 -0.78 12.43 -1.85
CA ILE A 58 -1.93 13.05 -2.55
C ILE A 58 -3.06 12.03 -2.70
N GLY A 59 -4.31 12.50 -2.79
CA GLY A 59 -5.47 11.61 -2.94
C GLY A 59 -5.60 10.60 -1.79
N SER A 60 -5.81 9.31 -2.09
CA SER A 60 -5.90 8.27 -1.06
C SER A 60 -4.62 8.14 -0.23
N SER A 61 -3.44 8.44 -0.79
CA SER A 61 -2.17 8.44 -0.04
C SER A 61 -2.06 9.61 0.94
N TYR A 62 -2.74 10.74 0.68
CA TYR A 62 -2.84 11.81 1.68
C TYR A 62 -3.62 11.35 2.91
N HIS A 63 -4.70 10.59 2.71
CA HIS A 63 -5.48 10.03 3.82
C HIS A 63 -4.66 9.00 4.63
N ALA A 64 -3.85 8.17 3.96
CA ALA A 64 -2.92 7.27 4.64
C ALA A 64 -1.87 8.06 5.46
N ALA A 65 -1.32 9.15 4.91
CA ALA A 65 -0.39 10.02 5.63
C ALA A 65 -1.03 10.67 6.86
N LEU A 66 -2.29 11.11 6.78
CA LEU A 66 -3.03 11.67 7.91
C LEU A 66 -3.24 10.64 9.03
N ILE A 67 -3.65 9.42 8.68
CA ILE A 67 -3.82 8.33 9.65
C ILE A 67 -2.47 7.99 10.29
N GLY A 68 -1.40 7.91 9.49
CA GLY A 68 -0.05 7.69 9.99
C GLY A 68 0.40 8.77 10.97
N ALA A 69 0.11 10.05 10.69
CA ALA A 69 0.44 11.17 11.57
C ALA A 69 -0.37 11.17 12.88
N HIS A 70 -1.48 10.45 12.95
CA HIS A 70 -2.23 10.28 14.18
C HIS A 70 -1.66 9.17 15.08
N PHE A 71 -1.03 8.16 14.49
CA PHE A 71 -0.43 7.04 15.21
C PHE A 71 1.03 7.26 15.62
N LEU A 72 1.75 8.15 14.94
CA LEU A 72 3.18 8.44 15.12
C LEU A 72 3.40 9.75 15.90
#